data_AF-A0A4Y2M793-F1
#
_entry.id   AF-A0A4Y2M793-F1
#
_cell.length_a   1.000
_cell.length_b   1.000
_cell.length_c   1.000
_cell.angle_alpha   90.00
_cell.angle_beta   90.00
_cell.angle_gamma   90.00
#
_symmetry.space_group_name_H-M   'P 1'
#
loop_
_entity.id
_entity.type
_entity.pdbx_description
1 polymer ?
#
loop_
_entity_poly.entity_id
_entity_poly.type
_entity_poly.pdbx_seq_one_letter_code
_entity_poly.pdbx_strand_id
1 'polypeptide(L)'
;MGTDICTAVKNSLAEKEIDLKKIVSVTTDGAPSMVGKKNGFISLFQTNVGHSILEFHCIIRQQALCARSGLTSLYNVMAVVTKIVNIISSQALNKRKFDALLDEVNSVYNGLVMHNNVRWLSRGNVLQRFVDCLEEIRLFLQNEGKIEQYPQLLDVMWLSKLMFYTDICQHFNELNVKLQGTNKTIIVMIDLIRAFDAKLHVFRNDIITRNYKYFPNLKKNINDLDIHEKPGEETVTEKFISVIDSSINEFSARFSQFRELSETLKFIMYPDVTSFDKLNLS
;
A
#
# COMPACT_ATOMS: atom_id res chain seq x y z
N MET A 1 -19.93 18.92 7.91
CA MET A 1 -19.40 17.68 7.27
C MET A 1 -19.89 16.41 7.95
N GLY A 2 -19.50 16.08 9.19
CA GLY A 2 -19.99 14.85 9.85
C GLY A 2 -21.50 14.83 10.10
N THR A 3 -22.10 15.99 10.44
CA THR A 3 -23.56 16.18 10.52
C THR A 3 -24.25 15.91 9.19
N ASP A 4 -23.72 16.44 8.09
CA ASP A 4 -24.28 16.28 6.75
C ASP A 4 -24.27 14.81 6.32
N ILE A 5 -23.17 14.10 6.61
CA ILE A 5 -23.05 12.66 6.37
C ILE A 5 -24.07 11.88 7.20
N CYS A 6 -24.22 12.21 8.50
CA CYS A 6 -25.21 11.57 9.37
C CYS A 6 -26.63 11.75 8.82
N THR A 7 -27.00 12.96 8.43
CA THR A 7 -28.29 13.26 7.80
C THR A 7 -28.48 12.45 6.52
N ALA A 8 -27.49 12.42 5.63
CA ALA A 8 -27.56 11.67 4.38
C ALA A 8 -27.74 10.16 4.61
N VAL A 9 -26.99 9.57 5.55
CA VAL A 9 -27.11 8.14 5.88
C VAL A 9 -28.49 7.83 6.47
N LYS A 10 -28.98 8.65 7.40
CA LYS A 10 -30.31 8.48 7.98
C LYS A 10 -31.40 8.52 6.91
N ASN A 11 -31.36 9.50 6.02
CA ASN A 11 -32.33 9.63 4.94
C ASN A 11 -32.28 8.40 4.02
N SER A 12 -31.09 7.93 3.65
CA SER A 12 -30.95 6.74 2.79
C SER A 12 -31.44 5.44 3.45
N LEU A 13 -31.28 5.29 4.77
CA LEU A 13 -31.80 4.15 5.52
C LEU A 13 -33.32 4.22 5.63
N ALA A 14 -33.88 5.41 5.87
CA ALA A 14 -35.33 5.63 5.92
C ALA A 14 -36.00 5.36 4.57
N GLU A 15 -35.40 5.80 3.45
CA GLU A 15 -35.87 5.51 2.09
C GLU A 15 -35.92 4.00 1.77
N LYS A 16 -35.07 3.21 2.43
CA LYS A 16 -35.01 1.75 2.31
C LYS A 16 -35.81 1.02 3.39
N GLU A 17 -36.56 1.76 4.21
CA GLU A 17 -37.35 1.22 5.33
C GLU A 17 -36.50 0.43 6.34
N ILE A 18 -35.22 0.80 6.49
CA ILE A 18 -34.29 0.19 7.45
C ILE A 18 -34.40 0.93 8.78
N ASP A 19 -34.83 0.22 9.82
CA ASP A 19 -34.85 0.73 11.19
C ASP A 19 -33.44 0.99 11.71
N LEU A 20 -33.16 2.26 12.04
CA LEU A 20 -31.88 2.70 12.59
C LEU A 20 -31.47 1.91 13.84
N LYS A 21 -32.43 1.51 14.67
CA LYS A 21 -32.18 0.76 15.92
C LYS A 21 -31.68 -0.67 15.68
N LYS A 22 -31.69 -1.15 14.43
CA LYS A 22 -31.15 -2.46 14.05
C LYS A 22 -29.72 -2.39 13.53
N ILE A 23 -29.14 -1.19 13.41
CA ILE A 23 -27.78 -1.03 12.93
C ILE A 23 -26.79 -1.31 14.05
N VAL A 24 -26.06 -2.42 13.93
CA VAL A 24 -25.12 -2.89 14.95
C VAL A 24 -23.66 -2.50 14.69
N SER A 25 -23.33 -2.12 13.45
CA SER A 25 -21.95 -1.79 13.07
C SER A 25 -21.87 -0.80 11.92
N VAL A 26 -20.74 -0.09 11.87
CA VAL A 26 -20.42 0.91 10.84
C VAL A 26 -18.95 0.80 10.50
N THR A 27 -18.63 0.82 9.20
CA THR A 27 -17.25 0.92 8.72
C THR A 27 -17.02 2.26 8.04
N THR A 28 -15.95 2.97 8.38
CA THR A 28 -15.61 4.27 7.77
C THR A 28 -14.15 4.32 7.31
N ASP A 29 -13.78 5.36 6.55
CA ASP A 29 -12.40 5.59 6.11
C ASP A 29 -11.50 6.22 7.19
N GLY A 30 -12.01 6.35 8.42
CA GLY A 30 -11.27 6.90 9.56
C GLY A 30 -11.02 8.41 9.47
N ALA A 31 -11.63 9.13 8.51
CA ALA A 31 -11.44 10.58 8.40
C ALA A 31 -11.99 11.31 9.65
N PRO A 32 -11.44 12.47 10.04
CA PRO A 32 -11.90 13.21 11.21
C PRO A 32 -13.40 13.56 11.19
N SER A 33 -13.98 13.76 10.01
CA SER A 33 -15.43 13.96 9.83
C SER A 33 -16.27 12.72 10.13
N MET A 34 -15.67 11.52 10.08
CA MET A 34 -16.32 10.26 10.37
C MET A 34 -16.21 9.89 11.85
N VAL A 35 -15.00 9.97 12.40
CA VAL A 35 -14.64 9.43 13.73
C VAL A 35 -14.51 10.49 14.84
N GLY A 36 -14.72 11.77 14.52
CA GLY A 36 -14.56 12.87 15.47
C GLY A 36 -15.53 12.77 16.66
N LYS A 37 -15.02 12.87 17.89
CA LYS A 37 -15.81 12.65 19.13
C LYS A 37 -17.06 13.53 19.30
N LYS A 38 -17.05 14.75 18.77
CA LYS A 38 -18.17 15.72 18.94
C LYS A 38 -19.05 15.81 17.71
N ASN A 39 -18.42 16.02 16.56
CA ASN A 39 -19.11 16.32 15.29
C ASN A 39 -18.82 15.27 14.21
N GLY A 40 -18.27 14.12 14.59
CA GLY A 40 -18.05 12.99 13.69
C GLY A 40 -19.35 12.24 13.44
N PHE A 41 -19.47 11.71 12.23
CA PHE A 41 -20.61 10.88 11.83
C PHE A 41 -20.94 9.80 12.87
N ILE A 42 -19.95 9.02 13.33
CA ILE A 42 -20.20 7.86 14.20
C ILE A 42 -20.79 8.29 15.55
N SER A 43 -20.21 9.29 16.20
CA SER A 43 -20.70 9.79 17.49
C SER A 43 -22.13 10.34 17.39
N LEU A 44 -22.42 11.06 16.31
CA LEU A 44 -23.77 11.55 16.03
C LEU A 44 -24.73 10.38 15.72
N PHE A 45 -24.27 9.41 14.93
CA PHE A 45 -25.09 8.29 14.48
C PHE A 45 -25.45 7.35 15.63
N GLN A 46 -24.52 7.03 16.53
CA GLN A 46 -24.78 6.28 17.76
C GLN A 46 -25.87 6.93 18.62
N THR A 47 -25.88 8.26 18.73
CA THR A 47 -26.92 9.00 19.47
C THR A 47 -28.31 8.80 18.84
N ASN A 48 -28.38 8.69 17.51
CA ASN A 48 -29.64 8.45 16.80
C ASN A 48 -30.08 6.98 16.83
N VAL A 49 -29.12 6.05 16.82
CA VAL A 49 -29.36 4.60 16.91
C VAL A 49 -29.83 4.21 18.32
N GLY A 50 -29.30 4.89 19.36
CA GLY A 50 -29.71 4.71 20.75
C GLY A 50 -29.02 3.56 21.50
N HIS A 51 -27.96 2.99 20.91
CA HIS A 51 -27.09 2.00 21.55
C HIS A 51 -25.66 2.05 20.99
N SER A 52 -24.71 1.38 21.63
CA SER A 52 -23.34 1.26 21.12
C SER A 52 -23.33 0.50 19.79
N ILE A 53 -22.47 0.90 18.87
CA ILE A 53 -22.29 0.24 17.56
C ILE A 53 -20.82 -0.08 17.38
N LEU A 54 -20.53 -1.20 16.73
CA LEU A 54 -19.18 -1.59 16.38
C LEU A 54 -18.66 -0.69 15.26
N GLU A 55 -17.70 0.17 15.60
CA GLU A 55 -16.98 1.02 14.64
C GLU A 55 -15.78 0.27 14.06
N PHE A 56 -15.69 0.19 12.74
CA PHE A 56 -14.50 -0.31 12.06
C PHE A 56 -13.87 0.77 11.19
N HIS A 57 -12.55 0.84 11.20
CA HIS A 57 -11.80 1.55 10.17
C HIS A 57 -11.52 0.61 9.00
N CYS A 58 -11.98 1.01 7.81
CA CYS A 58 -11.85 0.29 6.54
C CYS A 58 -10.46 -0.34 6.36
N ILE A 59 -10.42 -1.67 6.30
CA ILE A 59 -9.19 -2.47 6.20
C ILE A 59 -8.35 -2.06 4.99
N ILE A 60 -8.99 -1.82 3.84
CA ILE A 60 -8.29 -1.41 2.61
C ILE A 60 -7.64 -0.04 2.80
N ARG A 61 -8.32 0.89 3.49
CA ARG A 61 -7.78 2.21 3.80
C ARG A 61 -6.60 2.10 4.77
N GLN A 62 -6.73 1.29 5.81
CA GLN A 62 -5.67 1.04 6.77
C GLN A 62 -4.44 0.41 6.12
N GLN A 63 -4.62 -0.58 5.24
CA GLN A 63 -3.54 -1.21 4.48
C GLN A 63 -2.79 -0.21 3.60
N ALA A 64 -3.51 0.68 2.90
CA ALA A 64 -2.90 1.73 2.12
C ALA A 64 -2.11 2.73 2.99
N LEU A 65 -2.61 3.03 4.20
CA LEU A 65 -1.90 3.87 5.17
C LEU A 65 -0.65 3.17 5.72
N CYS A 66 -0.69 1.87 6.03
CA CYS A 66 0.49 1.10 6.43
C CYS A 66 1.60 1.19 5.38
N ALA A 67 1.26 0.93 4.13
CA ALA A 67 2.20 1.01 3.02
C ALA A 67 2.79 2.42 2.88
N ARG A 68 1.93 3.45 2.97
CA ARG A 68 2.35 4.85 2.84
C ARG A 68 3.29 5.29 3.96
N SER A 69 2.96 4.97 5.20
CA SER A 69 3.75 5.36 6.37
C SER A 69 5.02 4.51 6.49
N GLY A 70 4.92 3.19 6.33
CA GLY A 70 6.05 2.26 6.46
C GLY A 70 7.14 2.47 5.41
N LEU A 71 6.76 2.90 4.20
CA LEU A 71 7.69 3.14 3.10
C LEU A 71 8.13 4.61 2.98
N THR A 72 7.87 5.44 4.00
CA THR A 72 8.13 6.90 3.97
C THR A 72 9.58 7.23 3.65
N SER A 73 10.52 6.44 4.16
CA SER A 73 11.94 6.73 3.94
C SER A 73 12.43 6.52 2.50
N LEU A 74 11.57 5.99 1.60
CA LEU A 74 11.83 5.79 0.18
C LEU A 74 11.15 6.85 -0.71
N TYR A 75 10.54 7.90 -0.13
CA TYR A 75 9.87 8.95 -0.90
C TYR A 75 10.79 9.66 -1.90
N ASN A 76 12.07 9.82 -1.58
CA ASN A 76 13.04 10.44 -2.48
C ASN A 76 13.25 9.62 -3.76
N VAL A 77 13.24 8.29 -3.67
CA VAL A 77 13.30 7.38 -4.83
C VAL A 77 12.08 7.63 -5.72
N MET A 78 10.88 7.63 -5.12
CA MET A 78 9.65 7.89 -5.86
C MET A 78 9.63 9.27 -6.53
N ALA A 79 10.17 10.29 -5.86
CA ALA A 79 10.22 11.64 -6.38
C ALA A 79 11.06 11.74 -7.67
N VAL A 80 12.20 11.05 -7.72
CA VAL A 80 13.04 10.96 -8.93
C VAL A 80 12.31 10.21 -10.04
N VAL A 81 11.76 9.02 -9.74
CA VAL A 81 10.96 8.23 -10.71
C VAL A 81 9.83 9.09 -11.30
N THR A 82 9.06 9.78 -10.47
CA THR A 82 7.93 10.61 -10.90
C THR A 82 8.40 11.76 -11.81
N LYS A 83 9.52 12.41 -11.50
CA LYS A 83 10.08 13.48 -12.34
C LYS A 83 10.44 12.97 -13.73
N ILE A 84 11.13 11.82 -13.81
CA ILE A 84 11.54 11.22 -15.07
C ILE A 84 10.32 10.78 -15.89
N VAL A 85 9.39 10.05 -15.26
CA VAL A 85 8.13 9.64 -15.90
C VAL A 85 7.37 10.84 -16.43
N ASN A 86 7.29 11.94 -15.68
CA ASN A 86 6.62 13.16 -16.14
C ASN A 86 7.33 13.76 -17.36
N ILE A 87 8.66 13.84 -17.40
CA ILE A 87 9.39 14.36 -18.57
C ILE A 87 9.08 13.54 -19.82
N ILE A 88 9.08 12.22 -19.70
CA ILE A 88 8.85 11.31 -20.81
C ILE A 88 7.37 11.36 -21.24
N SER A 89 6.45 11.22 -20.28
CA SER A 89 5.05 10.89 -20.57
C SER A 89 4.11 12.09 -20.65
N SER A 90 4.47 13.24 -20.07
CA SER A 90 3.60 14.44 -20.10
C SER A 90 3.72 15.25 -21.39
N GLN A 91 4.84 15.16 -22.10
CA GLN A 91 5.08 15.90 -23.35
C GLN A 91 4.83 14.98 -24.54
N ALA A 92 3.91 15.38 -25.44
CA ALA A 92 3.50 14.55 -26.58
C ALA A 92 4.67 14.15 -27.51
N LEU A 93 5.67 15.02 -27.67
CA LEU A 93 6.87 14.70 -28.44
C LEU A 93 7.73 13.64 -27.75
N ASN A 94 8.06 13.85 -26.47
CA ASN A 94 8.89 12.91 -25.71
C ASN A 94 8.22 11.55 -25.60
N LYS A 95 6.91 11.54 -25.37
CA LYS A 95 6.13 10.30 -25.33
C LYS A 95 6.26 9.54 -26.65
N ARG A 96 6.00 10.18 -27.80
CA ARG A 96 6.14 9.53 -29.11
C ARG A 96 7.55 9.02 -29.39
N LYS A 97 8.58 9.81 -29.03
CA LYS A 97 9.98 9.40 -29.17
C LYS A 97 10.31 8.17 -28.30
N PHE A 98 9.82 8.16 -27.06
CA PHE A 98 10.04 7.04 -26.15
C PHE A 98 9.26 5.80 -26.58
N ASP A 99 8.01 5.95 -27.01
CA ASP A 99 7.20 4.85 -27.54
C ASP A 99 7.90 4.23 -28.77
N ALA A 100 8.43 5.05 -29.69
CA ALA A 100 9.21 4.57 -30.84
C ALA A 100 10.50 3.83 -30.42
N LEU A 101 11.18 4.30 -29.37
CA LEU A 101 12.35 3.62 -28.81
C LEU A 101 11.97 2.24 -28.24
N LEU A 102 10.85 2.16 -27.52
CA LEU A 102 10.35 0.90 -26.97
C LEU A 102 9.98 -0.10 -28.08
N ASP A 103 9.37 0.38 -29.16
CA ASP A 103 9.06 -0.44 -30.34
C ASP A 103 10.33 -0.98 -31.01
N GLU A 104 11.38 -0.14 -31.14
CA GLU A 104 12.67 -0.53 -31.74
C GLU A 104 13.37 -1.66 -30.99
N VAL A 105 13.31 -1.65 -29.65
CA VAL A 105 13.91 -2.71 -28.81
C VAL A 105 12.97 -3.89 -28.58
N ASN A 106 11.81 -3.94 -29.24
CA ASN A 106 10.76 -4.94 -29.04
C ASN A 106 10.36 -5.08 -27.56
N SER A 107 10.19 -3.95 -26.86
CA SER A 107 9.75 -3.94 -25.47
C SER A 107 8.35 -4.53 -25.33
N VAL A 108 8.09 -5.19 -24.21
CA VAL A 108 6.73 -5.65 -23.85
C VAL A 108 5.79 -4.49 -23.48
N TYR A 109 6.31 -3.28 -23.33
CA TYR A 109 5.56 -2.08 -22.98
C TYR A 109 5.50 -1.08 -24.14
N ASN A 110 4.39 -0.35 -24.21
CA ASN A 110 4.12 0.71 -25.18
C ASN A 110 4.13 2.11 -24.51
N GLY A 111 5.01 2.29 -23.53
CA GLY A 111 5.18 3.53 -22.78
C GLY A 111 5.05 3.38 -21.26
N LEU A 112 5.44 4.43 -20.54
CA LEU A 112 5.41 4.46 -19.07
C LEU A 112 4.02 4.80 -18.52
N VAL A 113 3.77 4.39 -17.27
CA VAL A 113 2.54 4.71 -16.54
C VAL A 113 2.74 5.97 -15.72
N MET A 114 1.92 7.00 -15.95
CA MET A 114 1.88 8.21 -15.13
C MET A 114 1.38 7.88 -13.71
N HIS A 115 2.12 8.30 -12.69
CA HIS A 115 1.71 8.13 -11.29
C HIS A 115 0.75 9.24 -10.86
N ASN A 116 -0.34 8.87 -10.19
CA ASN A 116 -1.20 9.80 -9.45
C ASN A 116 -1.11 9.52 -7.94
N ASN A 117 -0.76 10.53 -7.15
CA ASN A 117 -0.66 10.46 -5.69
C ASN A 117 -1.94 9.97 -5.00
N VAL A 118 -3.11 10.13 -5.63
CA VAL A 118 -4.41 9.68 -5.11
C VAL A 118 -4.52 8.15 -5.11
N ARG A 119 -3.83 7.47 -6.03
CA ARG A 119 -3.88 6.01 -6.21
C ARG A 119 -2.59 5.35 -5.74
N TRP A 120 -2.29 5.48 -4.45
CA TRP A 120 -1.12 4.84 -3.81
C TRP A 120 -0.95 3.36 -4.22
N LEU A 121 -2.06 2.65 -4.39
CA LEU A 121 -2.10 1.23 -4.73
C LEU A 121 -1.54 0.90 -6.12
N SER A 122 -1.52 1.87 -7.05
CA SER A 122 -0.93 1.69 -8.38
C SER A 122 0.59 1.84 -8.43
N ARG A 123 1.22 2.20 -7.30
CA ARG A 123 2.65 2.53 -7.24
C ARG A 123 3.56 1.37 -7.61
N GLY A 124 3.23 0.15 -7.17
CA GLY A 124 3.99 -1.05 -7.54
C GLY A 124 4.09 -1.22 -9.04
N ASN A 125 2.98 -1.05 -9.76
CA ASN A 125 2.94 -1.20 -11.23
C ASN A 125 3.74 -0.11 -11.95
N VAL A 126 3.69 1.13 -11.46
CA VAL A 126 4.50 2.23 -12.01
C VAL A 126 5.98 1.93 -11.83
N LEU A 127 6.39 1.54 -10.62
CA LEU A 127 7.78 1.23 -10.29
C LEU A 127 8.29 0.03 -11.10
N GLN A 128 7.49 -1.04 -11.20
CA GLN A 128 7.89 -2.23 -11.97
C GLN A 128 8.10 -1.88 -13.43
N ARG A 129 7.18 -1.15 -14.06
CA ARG A 129 7.39 -0.74 -15.46
C ARG A 129 8.60 0.18 -15.62
N PHE A 130 8.84 1.06 -14.65
CA PHE A 130 10.03 1.91 -14.66
C PHE A 130 11.32 1.09 -14.59
N VAL A 131 11.36 0.07 -13.72
CA VAL A 131 12.49 -0.86 -13.59
C VAL A 131 12.68 -1.69 -14.86
N ASP A 132 11.60 -2.20 -15.44
CA ASP A 132 11.68 -3.02 -16.65
C ASP A 132 12.15 -2.21 -17.87
N CYS A 133 11.83 -0.90 -17.93
CA CYS A 133 12.28 0.02 -18.97
C CYS A 133 13.54 0.83 -18.57
N LEU A 134 14.30 0.41 -17.55
CA LEU A 134 15.34 1.25 -16.96
C LEU A 134 16.44 1.62 -17.96
N GLU A 135 16.86 0.68 -18.82
CA GLU A 135 17.91 0.92 -19.81
C GLU A 135 17.42 1.82 -20.93
N GLU A 136 16.19 1.64 -21.39
CA GLU A 136 15.55 2.50 -22.40
C GLU A 136 15.34 3.92 -21.86
N ILE A 137 15.00 4.06 -20.57
CA ILE A 137 14.91 5.36 -19.90
C ILE A 137 16.28 6.05 -19.88
N ARG A 138 17.36 5.33 -19.53
CA ARG A 138 18.72 5.87 -19.56
C ARG A 138 19.11 6.32 -20.95
N LEU A 139 18.90 5.48 -21.96
CA LEU A 139 19.21 5.77 -23.36
C LEU A 139 18.41 6.97 -23.87
N PHE A 140 17.12 7.04 -23.56
CA PHE A 140 16.28 8.19 -23.91
C PHE A 140 16.80 9.49 -23.30
N LEU A 141 17.12 9.49 -21.99
CA LEU A 141 17.65 10.67 -21.31
C LEU A 141 19.03 11.07 -21.84
N GLN A 142 19.85 10.10 -22.25
CA GLN A 142 21.14 10.36 -22.88
C GLN A 142 20.97 11.05 -24.24
N ASN A 143 20.08 10.53 -25.10
CA ASN A 143 19.78 11.11 -26.41
C ASN A 143 19.18 12.53 -26.31
N GLU A 144 18.42 12.81 -25.25
CA GLU A 144 17.86 14.13 -24.97
C GLU A 144 18.81 15.06 -24.20
N GLY A 145 20.05 14.63 -23.91
CA GLY A 145 21.05 15.43 -23.18
C GLY A 145 20.69 15.73 -21.72
N LYS A 146 19.90 14.86 -21.07
CA LYS A 146 19.35 15.04 -19.72
C LYS A 146 19.88 14.04 -18.69
N ILE A 147 20.65 13.03 -19.09
CA ILE A 147 21.12 11.97 -18.18
C ILE A 147 21.93 12.50 -16.99
N GLU A 148 22.75 13.55 -17.19
CA GLU A 148 23.55 14.17 -16.14
C GLU A 148 22.70 14.83 -15.03
N GLN A 149 21.44 15.16 -15.32
CA GLN A 149 20.49 15.70 -14.33
C GLN A 149 19.96 14.61 -13.39
N TYR A 150 20.19 13.33 -13.72
CA TYR A 150 19.72 12.16 -13.00
C TYR A 150 20.86 11.20 -12.65
N PRO A 151 21.88 11.64 -11.89
CA PRO A 151 23.01 10.78 -11.49
C PRO A 151 22.55 9.55 -10.70
N GLN A 152 21.36 9.59 -10.09
CA GLN A 152 20.74 8.45 -9.41
C GLN A 152 20.59 7.22 -10.31
N LEU A 153 20.38 7.41 -11.62
CA LEU A 153 20.25 6.28 -12.55
C LEU A 153 21.57 5.57 -12.80
N LEU A 154 22.70 6.16 -12.40
CA LEU A 154 24.05 5.58 -12.50
C LEU A 154 24.59 5.15 -11.13
N ASP A 155 23.91 5.53 -10.04
CA ASP A 155 24.31 5.23 -8.67
C ASP A 155 23.80 3.85 -8.24
N VAL A 156 24.73 2.92 -8.03
CA VAL A 156 24.45 1.53 -7.65
C VAL A 156 23.62 1.44 -6.36
N MET A 157 23.89 2.29 -5.37
CA MET A 157 23.20 2.24 -4.08
C MET A 157 21.76 2.76 -4.18
N TRP A 158 21.52 3.76 -5.02
CA TRP A 158 20.21 4.27 -5.33
C TRP A 158 19.40 3.26 -6.14
N LEU A 159 20.02 2.60 -7.12
CA LEU A 159 19.39 1.52 -7.89
C LEU A 159 18.97 0.36 -6.98
N SER A 160 19.81 -0.07 -6.04
CA SER A 160 19.41 -1.06 -5.04
C SER A 160 18.18 -0.64 -4.23
N LYS A 161 18.08 0.65 -3.85
CA LYS A 161 16.88 1.20 -3.18
C LYS A 161 15.66 1.19 -4.10
N LEU A 162 15.82 1.52 -5.38
CA LEU A 162 14.75 1.43 -6.38
C LEU A 162 14.24 0.00 -6.54
N MET A 163 15.14 -0.98 -6.64
CA MET A 163 14.76 -2.38 -6.80
C MET A 163 14.03 -2.92 -5.58
N PHE A 164 14.59 -2.70 -4.38
CA PHE A 164 13.93 -3.04 -3.13
C PHE A 164 12.54 -2.38 -3.02
N TYR A 165 12.46 -1.09 -3.38
CA TYR A 165 11.21 -0.35 -3.29
C TYR A 165 10.14 -0.89 -4.24
N THR A 166 10.56 -1.28 -5.44
CA THR A 166 9.69 -1.89 -6.45
C THR A 166 9.12 -3.20 -5.93
N ASP A 167 9.99 -4.09 -5.45
CA ASP A 167 9.60 -5.41 -4.91
C ASP A 167 8.65 -5.29 -3.71
N ILE A 168 8.98 -4.46 -2.71
CA ILE A 168 8.10 -4.29 -1.54
C ILE A 168 6.76 -3.67 -1.92
N CYS A 169 6.73 -2.71 -2.84
CA CYS A 169 5.49 -2.14 -3.35
C CYS A 169 4.63 -3.18 -4.09
N GLN A 170 5.24 -4.14 -4.81
CA GLN A 170 4.50 -5.24 -5.42
C GLN A 170 3.82 -6.13 -4.39
N HIS A 171 4.51 -6.50 -3.30
CA HIS A 171 3.89 -7.25 -2.19
C HIS A 171 2.68 -6.52 -1.59
N PHE A 172 2.79 -5.20 -1.37
CA PHE A 172 1.66 -4.39 -0.91
C PHE A 172 0.51 -4.32 -1.92
N ASN A 173 0.82 -4.29 -3.22
CA ASN A 173 -0.18 -4.30 -4.28
C ASN A 173 -0.91 -5.65 -4.36
N GLU A 174 -0.20 -6.78 -4.22
CA GLU A 174 -0.81 -8.10 -4.15
C GLU A 174 -1.80 -8.25 -2.99
N LEU A 175 -1.40 -7.81 -1.79
CA LEU A 175 -2.31 -7.78 -0.65
C LEU A 175 -3.53 -6.94 -0.97
N ASN A 176 -3.34 -5.77 -1.57
CA ASN A 176 -4.42 -4.87 -1.88
C ASN A 176 -5.44 -5.50 -2.85
N VAL A 177 -4.97 -6.13 -3.94
CA VAL A 177 -5.84 -6.90 -4.85
C VAL A 177 -6.58 -8.00 -4.11
N LYS A 178 -5.90 -8.71 -3.20
CA LYS A 178 -6.51 -9.74 -2.35
C LYS A 178 -7.49 -9.19 -1.32
N LEU A 179 -7.49 -7.91 -0.98
CA LEU A 179 -8.48 -7.29 -0.10
C LEU A 179 -9.66 -6.71 -0.88
N GLN A 180 -9.47 -6.29 -2.14
CA GLN A 180 -10.51 -5.72 -2.98
C GLN A 180 -11.39 -6.80 -3.64
N GLY A 181 -12.65 -6.49 -3.91
CA GLY A 181 -13.59 -7.39 -4.59
C GLY A 181 -14.83 -7.67 -3.75
N THR A 182 -15.81 -8.35 -4.36
CA THR A 182 -17.06 -8.74 -3.71
C THR A 182 -16.92 -10.07 -2.96
N ASN A 183 -17.91 -10.40 -2.12
CA ASN A 183 -18.01 -11.68 -1.40
C ASN A 183 -16.86 -11.98 -0.42
N LYS A 184 -16.28 -10.96 0.21
CA LYS A 184 -15.27 -11.13 1.26
C LYS A 184 -15.88 -10.89 2.63
N THR A 185 -15.76 -11.90 3.50
CA THR A 185 -16.11 -11.74 4.90
C THR A 185 -14.99 -11.01 5.64
N ILE A 186 -15.33 -10.36 6.75
CA ILE A 186 -14.37 -9.67 7.60
C ILE A 186 -13.27 -10.60 8.12
N ILE A 187 -13.59 -11.87 8.42
CA ILE A 187 -12.61 -12.87 8.85
C ILE A 187 -11.58 -13.13 7.75
N VAL A 188 -12.02 -13.38 6.51
CA VAL A 188 -11.10 -13.58 5.38
C VAL A 188 -10.18 -12.38 5.19
N MET A 189 -10.72 -11.17 5.31
CA MET A 189 -9.91 -9.95 5.21
C MET A 189 -8.88 -9.84 6.34
N ILE A 190 -9.24 -10.17 7.58
CA ILE A 190 -8.34 -10.16 8.73
C ILE A 190 -7.25 -11.23 8.59
N ASP A 191 -7.60 -12.42 8.11
CA ASP A 191 -6.63 -13.49 7.90
C ASP A 191 -5.63 -13.13 6.81
N LEU A 192 -6.06 -12.42 5.75
CA LEU A 192 -5.16 -11.85 4.75
C LEU A 192 -4.20 -10.82 5.34
N ILE A 193 -4.68 -9.96 6.25
CA ILE A 193 -3.84 -8.98 6.96
C ILE A 193 -2.82 -9.70 7.86
N ARG A 194 -3.26 -10.67 8.66
CA ARG A 194 -2.37 -11.47 9.54
C ARG A 194 -1.33 -12.25 8.74
N ALA A 195 -1.73 -12.87 7.63
CA ALA A 195 -0.82 -13.57 6.75
C ALA A 195 0.22 -12.62 6.15
N PHE A 196 -0.17 -11.38 5.81
CA PHE A 196 0.78 -10.40 5.30
C PHE A 196 1.72 -9.86 6.39
N ASP A 197 1.22 -9.62 7.60
CA ASP A 197 2.04 -9.26 8.76
C ASP A 197 3.12 -10.32 9.03
N ALA A 198 2.75 -11.60 9.02
CA ALA A 198 3.69 -12.71 9.09
C ALA A 198 4.69 -12.73 7.91
N LYS A 199 4.24 -12.42 6.68
CA LYS A 199 5.13 -12.29 5.52
C LYS A 199 6.15 -11.18 5.68
N LEU A 200 5.82 -10.05 6.29
CA LEU A 200 6.78 -8.97 6.53
C LEU A 200 7.96 -9.45 7.40
N HIS A 201 7.70 -10.28 8.41
CA HIS A 201 8.78 -10.92 9.19
C HIS A 201 9.62 -11.89 8.36
N VAL A 202 9.00 -12.66 7.47
CA VAL A 202 9.73 -13.53 6.52
C VAL A 202 10.60 -12.69 5.58
N PHE A 203 10.07 -11.59 5.04
CA PHE A 203 10.82 -10.67 4.18
C PHE A 203 12.00 -10.04 4.92
N ARG A 204 11.80 -9.65 6.18
CA ARG A 204 12.87 -9.13 7.04
C ARG A 204 14.02 -10.13 7.16
N ASN A 205 13.69 -11.39 7.46
CA ASN A 205 14.70 -12.45 7.60
C ASN A 205 15.38 -12.77 6.26
N ASP A 206 14.66 -12.71 5.14
CA ASP A 206 15.20 -12.88 3.79
C ASP A 206 16.24 -11.80 3.44
N ILE A 207 16.02 -10.55 3.86
CA ILE A 207 17.00 -9.46 3.73
C ILE A 207 18.20 -9.68 4.66
N ILE A 208 17.98 -10.03 5.93
CA ILE A 208 19.06 -10.26 6.91
C ILE A 208 20.00 -11.37 6.45
N THR A 209 19.43 -12.46 5.93
CA THR A 209 20.18 -13.62 5.42
C THR A 209 20.73 -13.40 4.01
N ARG A 210 20.48 -12.23 3.40
CA ARG A 210 20.91 -11.87 2.04
C ARG A 210 20.51 -12.88 0.96
N ASN A 211 19.38 -13.58 1.15
CA ASN A 211 18.86 -14.56 0.19
C ASN A 211 18.08 -13.90 -0.96
N TYR A 212 17.45 -12.77 -0.65
CA TYR A 212 16.62 -11.95 -1.55
C TYR A 212 15.61 -12.76 -2.35
N LYS A 213 15.10 -13.86 -1.78
CA LYS A 213 14.15 -14.77 -2.43
C LYS A 213 12.84 -14.06 -2.78
N TYR A 214 12.41 -13.14 -1.94
CA TYR A 214 11.16 -12.39 -2.13
C TYR A 214 11.37 -11.03 -2.78
N PHE A 215 12.60 -10.72 -3.19
CA PHE A 215 12.99 -9.44 -3.78
C PHE A 215 13.73 -9.69 -5.10
N PRO A 216 13.02 -10.14 -6.16
CA PRO A 216 13.64 -10.57 -7.41
C PRO A 216 14.37 -9.44 -8.15
N ASN A 217 13.82 -8.22 -8.18
CA ASN A 217 14.50 -7.08 -8.80
C ASN A 217 15.80 -6.76 -8.03
N LEU A 218 15.74 -6.77 -6.70
CA LEU A 218 16.92 -6.50 -5.87
C LEU A 218 17.98 -7.60 -6.05
N LYS A 219 17.56 -8.87 -6.04
CA LYS A 219 18.44 -10.02 -6.24
C LYS A 219 19.19 -9.95 -7.57
N LYS A 220 18.46 -9.66 -8.65
CA LYS A 220 19.05 -9.48 -9.98
C LYS A 220 20.09 -8.35 -9.97
N ASN A 221 19.72 -7.17 -9.43
CA ASN A 221 20.61 -6.02 -9.38
C ASN A 221 21.88 -6.25 -8.54
N ILE A 222 21.79 -7.03 -7.45
CA ILE A 222 22.96 -7.39 -6.64
C ILE A 222 23.90 -8.33 -7.41
N ASN A 223 23.33 -9.34 -8.09
CA ASN A 223 24.10 -10.29 -8.89
C ASN A 223 24.78 -9.62 -10.11
N ASP A 224 24.08 -8.73 -10.80
CA ASP A 224 24.57 -8.09 -12.03
C ASP A 224 25.70 -7.07 -11.76
N LEU A 225 25.80 -6.54 -10.54
CA LEU A 225 26.70 -5.43 -10.18
C LEU A 225 27.87 -5.84 -9.25
N ASP A 226 28.00 -7.14 -8.97
CA ASP A 226 28.98 -7.74 -8.04
C ASP A 226 29.17 -6.90 -6.77
N ILE A 227 28.04 -6.57 -6.13
CA ILE A 227 27.99 -5.58 -5.02
C ILE A 227 28.56 -6.17 -3.72
N HIS A 228 28.82 -7.47 -3.67
CA HIS A 228 29.19 -8.21 -2.45
C HIS A 228 30.44 -7.69 -1.73
N GLU A 229 31.22 -6.79 -2.33
CA GLU A 229 32.43 -6.21 -1.75
C GLU A 229 32.49 -4.67 -1.79
N LYS A 230 31.38 -3.96 -2.08
CA LYS A 230 31.40 -2.50 -2.19
C LYS A 230 31.21 -1.78 -0.84
N PRO A 231 32.01 -0.72 -0.55
CA PRO A 231 31.78 0.13 0.62
C PRO A 231 30.36 0.72 0.61
N GLY A 232 29.57 0.44 1.66
CA GLY A 232 28.21 0.96 1.83
C GLY A 232 27.08 -0.07 1.67
N GLU A 233 27.36 -1.32 1.28
CA GLU A 233 26.35 -2.39 1.20
C GLU A 233 25.64 -2.63 2.54
N GLU A 234 26.39 -2.66 3.63
CA GLU A 234 25.86 -2.86 4.99
C GLU A 234 24.85 -1.76 5.36
N THR A 235 25.18 -0.51 5.08
CA THR A 235 24.30 0.65 5.35
C THR A 235 22.99 0.61 4.55
N VAL A 236 22.98 0.01 3.37
CA VAL A 236 21.77 -0.11 2.56
C VAL A 236 20.93 -1.32 2.96
N THR A 237 21.56 -2.42 3.38
CA THR A 237 20.85 -3.56 3.96
C THR A 237 20.14 -3.17 5.25
N GLU A 238 20.82 -2.44 6.14
CA GLU A 238 20.20 -1.87 7.36
C GLU A 238 19.00 -0.98 7.03
N LYS A 239 19.10 -0.18 5.95
CA LYS A 239 18.00 0.66 5.50
C LYS A 239 16.78 -0.16 5.08
N PHE A 240 16.99 -1.27 4.36
CA PHE A 240 15.90 -2.16 3.96
C PHE A 240 15.21 -2.82 5.15
N ILE A 241 16.00 -3.29 6.13
CA ILE A 241 15.48 -3.85 7.38
C ILE A 241 14.64 -2.80 8.11
N SER A 242 15.17 -1.56 8.26
CA SER A 242 14.45 -0.43 8.87
C SER A 242 13.10 -0.14 8.21
N VAL A 243 13.01 -0.24 6.88
CA VAL A 243 11.76 -0.04 6.13
C VAL A 243 10.75 -1.15 6.43
N ILE A 244 11.20 -2.40 6.49
CA ILE A 244 10.33 -3.53 6.83
C ILE A 244 9.86 -3.42 8.29
N ASP A 245 10.75 -3.07 9.21
CA ASP A 245 10.42 -2.85 10.63
C ASP A 245 9.39 -1.73 10.80
N SER A 246 9.56 -0.62 10.08
CA SER A 246 8.55 0.45 10.06
C SER A 246 7.20 -0.04 9.54
N SER A 247 7.19 -0.94 8.56
CA SER A 247 5.95 -1.51 8.01
C SER A 247 5.28 -2.43 9.01
N ILE A 248 6.03 -3.32 9.68
CA ILE A 248 5.53 -4.20 10.74
C ILE A 248 4.88 -3.39 11.87
N ASN A 249 5.54 -2.31 12.31
CA ASN A 249 5.02 -1.43 13.35
C ASN A 249 3.70 -0.76 12.93
N GLU A 250 3.60 -0.30 11.69
CA GLU A 250 2.36 0.29 11.17
C GLU A 250 1.21 -0.73 11.08
N PHE A 251 1.48 -1.98 10.68
CA PHE A 251 0.46 -3.04 10.68
C PHE A 251 -0.01 -3.35 12.11
N SER A 252 0.94 -3.55 13.02
CA SER A 252 0.65 -3.83 14.42
C SER A 252 -0.20 -2.74 15.06
N ALA A 253 0.12 -1.47 14.84
CA ALA A 253 -0.60 -0.34 15.40
C ALA A 253 -2.00 -0.18 14.79
N ARG A 254 -2.15 -0.30 13.47
CA ARG A 254 -3.42 -0.02 12.78
C ARG A 254 -4.44 -1.14 12.90
N PHE A 255 -3.98 -2.39 12.93
CA PHE A 255 -4.87 -3.55 12.98
C PHE A 255 -5.04 -4.12 14.41
N SER A 256 -4.65 -3.37 15.45
CA SER A 256 -4.81 -3.77 16.85
C SER A 256 -6.27 -4.08 17.21
N GLN A 257 -7.22 -3.27 16.74
CA GLN A 257 -8.65 -3.43 16.99
C GLN A 257 -9.17 -4.83 16.61
N PHE A 258 -8.66 -5.43 15.52
CA PHE A 258 -9.10 -6.76 15.09
C PHE A 258 -8.53 -7.89 15.95
N ARG A 259 -7.48 -7.62 16.73
CA ARG A 259 -7.00 -8.55 17.77
C ARG A 259 -7.94 -8.51 18.97
N GLU A 260 -8.36 -7.32 19.38
CA GLU A 260 -9.28 -7.08 20.50
C GLU A 260 -10.68 -7.64 20.23
N LEU A 261 -11.17 -7.53 18.99
CA LEU A 261 -12.49 -8.01 18.58
C LEU A 261 -12.50 -9.46 18.06
N SER A 262 -11.39 -10.19 18.22
CA SER A 262 -11.24 -11.51 17.57
C SER A 262 -12.31 -12.52 17.97
N GLU A 263 -12.69 -12.60 19.25
CA GLU A 263 -13.76 -13.48 19.73
C GLU A 263 -15.15 -13.03 19.26
N THR A 264 -15.41 -11.72 19.26
CA THR A 264 -16.67 -11.15 18.72
C THR A 264 -16.85 -11.49 17.24
N LEU A 265 -15.77 -11.36 16.45
CA LEU A 265 -15.81 -11.68 15.03
C LEU A 265 -15.95 -13.17 14.75
N LYS A 266 -15.33 -14.02 15.58
CA LYS A 266 -15.52 -15.48 15.51
C LYS A 266 -16.97 -15.86 15.81
N PHE A 267 -17.58 -15.28 16.85
CA PHE A 267 -18.97 -15.58 17.21
C PHE A 267 -19.97 -15.22 16.10
N ILE A 268 -19.77 -14.09 15.40
CA ILE A 268 -20.64 -13.69 14.27
C ILE A 268 -20.66 -14.77 13.18
N MET A 269 -19.56 -15.49 12.99
CA MET A 269 -19.42 -16.49 11.92
C MET A 269 -19.67 -17.92 12.39
N TYR A 270 -19.33 -18.22 13.64
CA TYR A 270 -19.42 -19.53 14.27
C TYR A 270 -20.00 -19.39 15.70
N PRO A 271 -21.30 -19.08 15.81
CA PRO A 271 -21.94 -18.85 17.11
C PRO A 271 -22.02 -20.13 17.95
N ASP A 272 -21.91 -21.29 17.33
CA ASP A 272 -21.96 -22.62 17.93
C ASP A 272 -20.67 -23.04 18.66
N VAL A 273 -19.53 -22.43 18.32
CA VAL A 273 -18.21 -22.77 18.91
C VAL A 273 -17.65 -21.69 19.82
N THR A 274 -18.37 -20.58 20.01
CA THR A 274 -17.87 -19.41 20.75
C THR A 274 -18.80 -19.09 21.93
N SER A 275 -18.24 -18.90 23.13
CA SER A 275 -19.04 -18.55 24.32
C SER A 275 -19.44 -17.08 24.30
N PHE A 276 -20.72 -16.82 24.61
CA PHE A 276 -21.28 -15.47 24.71
C PHE A 276 -20.57 -14.61 25.78
N ASP A 277 -20.06 -15.23 26.85
CA ASP A 277 -19.38 -14.53 27.94
C ASP A 277 -18.01 -13.94 27.54
N LYS A 278 -17.50 -14.32 26.36
CA LYS A 278 -16.20 -13.88 25.83
C LYS A 278 -16.33 -12.74 24.82
N LEU A 279 -17.54 -12.28 24.53
CA LEU A 279 -17.78 -11.26 23.52
C LEU A 279 -17.44 -9.87 24.04
N ASN A 280 -16.63 -9.15 23.28
CA ASN A 280 -16.42 -7.73 23.48
C ASN A 280 -17.48 -6.97 22.66
N LEU A 281 -18.52 -6.49 23.34
CA LEU A 281 -19.65 -5.75 22.77
C LEU A 281 -19.69 -4.27 23.21
N SER A 282 -18.65 -3.80 23.92
CA SER A 282 -18.58 -2.45 24.47
C SER A 282 -18.32 -1.40 23.40
#